data_AF-A0A1H6AJS3-F1
#
_entry.id   AF-A0A1H6AJS3-F1
#
_cell.length_a   1.000
_cell.length_b   1.000
_cell.length_c   1.000
_cell.angle_alpha   90.00
_cell.angle_beta   90.00
_cell.angle_gamma   90.00
#
_symmetry.space_group_name_H-M   'P 1'
#
loop_
_entity.id
_entity.type
_entity.pdbx_description
1 polymer ?
#
loop_
_entity_poly.entity_id
_entity_poly.type
_entity_poly.pdbx_seq_one_letter_code
_entity_poly.pdbx_strand_id
1 'polypeptide(L)' 'MNWHKPIKFKIGDVDWEMPLSTMLLLIFLTLILMAGGAWLGFRFGSGKL' A
#
# COMPACT_ATOMS: atom_id res chain seq x y z
N MET A 1 -12.43 -17.17 2.20
CA MET A 1 -11.40 -16.27 2.78
C MET A 1 -12.03 -15.50 3.93
N ASN A 2 -11.45 -15.49 5.13
CA ASN A 2 -12.00 -14.72 6.25
C ASN A 2 -11.45 -13.28 6.22
N TRP A 3 -12.21 -12.36 5.65
CA TRP A 3 -11.81 -10.96 5.44
C TRP A 3 -11.66 -10.14 6.72
N HIS A 4 -12.31 -10.56 7.80
CA HIS A 4 -12.24 -9.91 9.11
C HIS A 4 -11.20 -10.55 10.04
N LYS A 5 -10.40 -11.50 9.53
CA LYS A 5 -9.34 -12.12 10.32
C LYS A 5 -8.40 -11.03 10.83
N PRO A 6 -8.23 -10.86 12.16
CA PRO A 6 -7.30 -9.88 12.69
C PRO A 6 -5.87 -10.32 12.35
N ILE A 7 -5.09 -9.38 11.80
CA ILE A 7 -3.66 -9.52 11.56
C ILE A 7 -2.95 -8.69 12.60
N LYS A 8 -2.02 -9.32 13.32
CA LYS A 8 -1.18 -8.67 14.31
C LYS A 8 0.26 -8.68 13.84
N PHE A 9 0.94 -7.55 13.95
CA PHE A 9 2.36 -7.41 13.63
C PHE A 9 2.99 -6.32 14.49
N LYS A 10 4.31 -6.32 14.59
CA LYS A 10 5.07 -5.29 15.33
C LYS A 10 5.85 -4.41 14.36
N ILE A 11 5.84 -3.11 14.61
CA ILE A 11 6.77 -2.16 13.99
C ILE A 11 7.55 -1.52 15.14
N GLY A 12 8.83 -1.90 15.29
CA GLY A 12 9.60 -1.57 16.50
C GLY A 12 8.94 -2.17 17.74
N ASP A 13 8.76 -1.35 18.77
CA ASP A 13 8.06 -1.74 20.01
C ASP A 13 6.54 -1.56 19.98
N VAL A 14 5.98 -1.11 18.85
CA VAL A 14 4.53 -0.88 18.74
C VAL A 14 3.83 -2.11 18.18
N ASP A 15 2.88 -2.65 18.95
CA ASP A 15 1.96 -3.69 18.51
C ASP A 15 0.84 -3.09 17.66
N TRP A 16 0.69 -3.58 16.43
CA TRP A 16 -0.37 -3.20 15.50
C TRP A 16 -1.33 -4.36 15.31
N GLU A 17 -2.63 -4.04 15.30
CA GLU A 17 -3.70 -4.99 15.01
C GLU A 17 -4.71 -4.35 14.06
N MET A 18 -4.98 -5.02 12.93
CA MET A 18 -5.97 -4.56 11.95
C MET A 18 -6.58 -5.76 11.21
N PRO A 19 -7.81 -5.64 10.67
CA PRO A 19 -8.41 -6.71 9.90
C PRO A 19 -7.69 -6.92 8.56
N LEU A 20 -7.69 -8.17 8.08
CA LEU A 20 -7.03 -8.57 6.84
C LEU A 20 -7.46 -7.72 5.63
N SER A 21 -8.74 -7.35 5.55
CA SER A 21 -9.27 -6.45 4.52
C SER A 21 -8.56 -5.10 4.49
N THR A 22 -8.35 -4.47 5.63
CA THR A 22 -7.64 -3.18 5.75
C THR A 22 -6.18 -3.33 5.33
N MET A 23 -5.50 -4.40 5.77
CA MET A 23 -4.11 -4.63 5.39
C MET A 23 -3.95 -4.77 3.87
N LEU A 24 -4.82 -5.56 3.23
CA LEU A 24 -4.82 -5.75 1.78
C LEU A 24 -5.13 -4.45 1.03
N LEU A 25 -6.07 -3.65 1.53
CA LEU A 25 -6.38 -2.34 0.97
C LEU A 25 -5.15 -1.41 0.99
N LEU A 26 -4.43 -1.36 2.11
CA LEU A 26 -3.24 -0.52 2.25
C LEU A 26 -2.11 -0.98 1.31
N ILE A 27 -1.89 -2.28 1.19
CA ILE A 27 -0.91 -2.83 0.24
C ILE A 27 -1.30 -2.46 -1.19
N PHE A 28 -2.56 -2.68 -1.57
CA PHE A 28 -3.05 -2.37 -2.90
C PHE A 28 -2.94 -0.88 -3.23
N LEU A 29 -3.34 -0.01 -2.31
CA LEU A 29 -3.23 1.44 -2.47
C LEU A 29 -1.77 1.88 -2.62
N THR A 30 -0.87 1.30 -1.82
CA THR A 30 0.58 1.58 -1.91
C THR A 30 1.11 1.24 -3.30
N LEU A 31 0.74 0.07 -3.85
CA LEU A 31 1.16 -0.33 -5.19
C LEU A 31 0.60 0.61 -6.28
N ILE A 32 -0.66 1.02 -6.18
CA ILE A 32 -1.25 2.00 -7.11
C ILE A 32 -0.48 3.32 -7.06
N LEU A 33 -0.21 3.84 -5.87
CA LEU A 33 0.50 5.11 -5.71
C LEU A 33 1.94 5.02 -6.22
N MET A 34 2.64 3.92 -5.96
CA MET A 34 3.98 3.69 -6.51
C MET A 34 3.97 3.62 -8.04
N ALA A 35 3.04 2.85 -8.63
CA ALA A 35 2.93 2.72 -10.08
C ALA A 35 2.53 4.05 -10.75
N GLY A 36 1.55 4.75 -10.17
CA GLY A 36 1.12 6.07 -10.64
C GLY A 36 2.23 7.10 -10.53
N GLY A 37 2.93 7.15 -9.40
CA GLY A 37 4.09 8.02 -9.19
C GLY A 37 5.23 7.73 -10.17
N ALA A 38 5.55 6.45 -10.41
CA ALA A 38 6.56 6.04 -11.39
C ALA A 38 6.17 6.44 -12.82
N TRP A 39 4.91 6.23 -13.21
CA TRP A 39 4.40 6.60 -14.53
C TRP A 39 4.40 8.11 -14.75
N LEU A 40 3.93 8.88 -13.76
CA LEU A 40 3.98 10.34 -13.79
C LEU A 40 5.42 10.83 -13.86
N GLY A 41 6.30 10.31 -13.00
CA GLY A 41 7.73 10.65 -13.01
C GLY A 41 8.39 10.37 -14.35
N PHE A 42 8.09 9.24 -14.99
CA PHE A 42 8.56 8.92 -16.34
C PHE A 42 8.00 9.88 -17.40
N ARG A 43 6.71 10.22 -17.34
CA ARG A 43 6.06 11.15 -18.28
C ARG A 43 6.62 12.58 -18.16
N PHE A 44 6.80 13.09 -16.94
CA PHE A 44 7.42 14.39 -16.69
C PHE A 44 8.91 14.40 -17.09
N GLY A 45 9.67 13.37 -16.68
CA GLY A 45 11.10 13.27 -16.98
C GLY A 45 11.41 13.06 -18.47
N SER A 46 10.46 12.51 -19.24
CA SER A 46 10.61 12.34 -20.70
C SER A 46 10.18 13.57 -21.52
N GLY A 47 9.74 14.67 -20.87
CA GLY A 47 9.32 15.89 -21.56
C GLY A 47 8.12 15.71 -22.49
N LYS A 48 7.29 14.67 -22.27
CA LYS A 48 6.12 14.33 -23.10
C LYS A 48 4.80 14.89 -22.54
N LEU A 49 4.87 15.97 -21.77
CA LEU A 49 3.72 16.69 -21.20
C LEU A 49 3.59 18.08 -21.80
#